data_AF-A0A0W8D4U7-F1
#
_entry.id   AF-A0A0W8D4U7-F1
#
_cell.length_a   1.000
_cell.length_b   1.000
_cell.length_c   1.000
_cell.angle_alpha   90.00
_cell.angle_beta   90.00
_cell.angle_gamma   90.00
#
_symmetry.space_group_name_H-M   'P 1'
#
loop_
_entity.id
_entity.type
_entity.pdbx_description
1 polymer ?
#
loop_
_entity_poly.entity_id
_entity_poly.type
_entity_poly.pdbx_seq_one_letter_code
_entity_poly.pdbx_strand_id
1 'polypeptide(L)'
;MRTAKGYRAAVPGIKKVISASNLDITGGGRAFFVNLDTTTCYLFDHMQLKSNLSQLKSAVGAIVEPMLGIEDRLSYEVVTGCLQNDNSSCGVWCLVVLELQLFGATLQSWSDFWNDSLYDVLDYLRMRYLYKVEALERQISIMAEGDEKATGIFYLIYIFILSVIKPKIYQTPQGKELALLGAHF
;
A
#
# COMPACT_ATOMS: atom_id res chain seq x y z
N MET A 1 6.38 20.15 1.62
CA MET A 1 6.23 18.76 1.11
C MET A 1 7.39 17.93 1.66
N ARG A 2 7.14 17.00 2.59
CA ARG A 2 8.20 16.13 3.14
C ARG A 2 8.41 14.95 2.18
N THR A 3 9.64 14.74 1.71
CA THR A 3 10.02 13.65 0.78
C THR A 3 10.24 12.34 1.54
N ALA A 4 10.33 11.20 0.84
CA ALA A 4 10.63 9.89 1.45
C ALA A 4 11.88 9.90 2.35
N LYS A 5 12.89 10.69 1.99
CA LYS A 5 14.09 10.97 2.80
C LYS A 5 13.76 11.67 4.12
N GLY A 6 12.82 12.62 4.12
CA GLY A 6 12.33 13.28 5.33
C GLY A 6 11.57 12.34 6.29
N TYR A 7 11.14 11.18 5.80
CA TYR A 7 10.47 10.14 6.59
C TYR A 7 11.37 8.99 7.00
N ARG A 8 12.71 9.13 6.86
CA ARG A 8 13.69 8.15 7.33
C ARG A 8 13.54 6.76 6.68
N ALA A 9 12.97 6.66 5.48
CA ALA A 9 12.83 5.41 4.73
C ALA A 9 14.17 4.76 4.30
N ALA A 10 15.30 5.38 4.65
CA ALA A 10 16.67 4.94 4.35
C ALA A 10 17.59 4.92 5.60
N VAL A 11 17.02 4.71 6.80
CA VAL A 11 17.81 4.55 8.03
C VAL A 11 18.46 3.15 8.08
N PRO A 12 19.70 3.02 8.56
CA PRO A 12 20.33 1.71 8.76
C PRO A 12 19.45 0.77 9.60
N GLY A 13 19.22 -0.45 9.10
CA GLY A 13 18.41 -1.48 9.76
C GLY A 13 17.00 -1.68 9.19
N ILE A 14 16.58 -0.89 8.20
CA ILE A 14 15.36 -1.18 7.43
C ILE A 14 15.56 -2.48 6.64
N LYS A 15 14.59 -3.39 6.74
CA LYS A 15 14.60 -4.68 6.03
C LYS A 15 13.61 -4.75 4.87
N LYS A 16 12.58 -3.91 4.91
CA LYS A 16 11.45 -3.96 3.97
C LYS A 16 11.03 -2.53 3.63
N VAL A 17 10.79 -2.27 2.34
CA VAL A 17 10.24 -0.99 1.85
C VAL A 17 9.02 -1.30 1.03
N ILE A 18 7.89 -0.68 1.34
CA ILE A 18 6.63 -0.91 0.62
C ILE A 18 6.08 0.41 0.13
N SER A 19 5.39 0.36 -1.01
CA SER A 19 4.63 1.48 -1.52
C SER A 19 3.41 0.95 -2.24
N ALA A 20 2.30 1.62 -2.05
CA ALA A 20 1.18 1.55 -2.96
C ALA A 20 0.96 2.95 -3.55
N SER A 21 0.64 3.01 -4.83
CA SER A 21 0.32 4.23 -5.54
C SER A 21 -0.99 4.02 -6.28
N ASN A 22 -1.88 4.99 -6.16
CA ASN A 22 -3.09 5.06 -6.96
C ASN A 22 -2.93 6.33 -7.77
N LEU A 23 -2.49 6.19 -9.02
CA LEU A 23 -2.54 7.35 -9.91
C LEU A 23 -4.00 7.53 -10.34
N ASP A 24 -4.41 8.79 -10.34
CA ASP A 24 -5.70 9.36 -10.70
C ASP A 24 -6.34 8.74 -11.96
N ILE A 25 -7.66 8.98 -12.12
CA ILE A 25 -8.73 8.46 -13.02
C ILE A 25 -8.35 7.48 -14.16
N THR A 26 -7.18 7.55 -14.77
CA THR A 26 -6.67 6.68 -15.85
C THR A 26 -5.54 5.72 -15.45
N GLY A 27 -4.88 5.93 -14.30
CA GLY A 27 -3.62 5.28 -13.94
C GLY A 27 -3.73 4.11 -12.96
N GLY A 28 -4.86 3.95 -12.28
CA GLY A 28 -5.19 2.86 -11.38
C GLY A 28 -4.13 2.50 -10.31
N GLY A 29 -4.39 1.41 -9.59
CA GLY A 29 -3.61 0.99 -8.43
C GLY A 29 -2.38 0.16 -8.81
N ARG A 30 -1.23 0.54 -8.26
CA ARG A 30 0.05 -0.15 -8.38
C ARG A 30 0.70 -0.27 -7.00
N ALA A 31 1.51 -1.29 -6.81
CA ALA A 31 2.28 -1.44 -5.59
C ALA A 31 3.65 -2.04 -5.86
N PHE A 32 4.61 -1.71 -5.00
CA PHE A 32 5.88 -2.42 -4.94
C PHE A 32 6.25 -2.77 -3.50
N PHE A 33 6.98 -3.87 -3.36
CA PHE A 33 7.54 -4.35 -2.11
C PHE A 33 9.00 -4.72 -2.33
N VAL A 34 9.92 -4.04 -1.66
CA VAL A 34 11.35 -4.38 -1.63
C VAL A 34 11.65 -5.14 -0.36
N ASN A 35 12.11 -6.38 -0.51
CA ASN A 35 12.73 -7.18 0.53
C ASN A 35 14.26 -7.00 0.46
N LEU A 36 14.85 -6.35 1.44
CA LEU A 36 16.30 -6.13 1.49
C LEU A 36 17.06 -7.37 1.96
N ASP A 37 16.42 -8.28 2.69
CA ASP A 37 17.04 -9.54 3.13
C ASP A 37 17.32 -10.46 1.93
N THR A 38 16.45 -10.43 0.90
CA THR A 38 16.60 -11.25 -0.32
C THR A 38 16.95 -10.42 -1.55
N THR A 39 17.11 -9.10 -1.41
CA THR A 39 17.34 -8.15 -2.52
C THR A 39 16.31 -8.30 -3.65
N THR A 40 15.03 -8.54 -3.30
CA THR A 40 13.95 -8.78 -4.25
C THR A 40 12.92 -7.66 -4.20
N CYS A 41 12.55 -7.13 -5.36
CA CYS A 41 11.46 -6.19 -5.54
C CYS A 41 10.28 -6.89 -6.21
N TYR A 42 9.16 -6.99 -5.50
CA TYR A 42 7.91 -7.43 -6.07
C TYR A 42 7.13 -6.24 -6.61
N LEU A 43 6.62 -6.37 -7.83
CA LEU A 43 5.82 -5.38 -8.53
C LEU A 43 4.40 -5.90 -8.69
N PHE A 44 3.44 -5.01 -8.52
CA PHE A 44 2.02 -5.30 -8.70
C PHE A 44 1.33 -4.16 -9.44
N ASP A 45 0.47 -4.54 -10.38
CA ASP A 45 -0.46 -3.67 -11.07
C ASP A 45 -1.82 -4.37 -11.07
N HIS A 46 -2.87 -3.68 -10.61
CA HIS A 46 -4.22 -4.25 -10.48
C HIS A 46 -4.81 -4.78 -11.81
N MET A 47 -4.31 -4.31 -12.96
CA MET A 47 -4.69 -4.76 -14.31
C MET A 47 -3.60 -5.61 -14.97
N GLN A 48 -2.50 -5.87 -14.27
CA GLN A 48 -1.32 -6.61 -14.74
C GLN A 48 -0.77 -6.10 -16.08
N LEU A 49 -0.88 -4.79 -16.34
CA LEU A 49 -0.44 -4.19 -17.59
C LEU A 49 1.09 -4.12 -17.64
N LYS A 50 1.68 -4.75 -18.67
CA LYS A 50 3.14 -4.76 -18.87
C LYS A 50 3.76 -3.36 -18.94
N SER A 51 3.06 -2.40 -19.56
CA SER A 51 3.48 -1.00 -19.62
C SER A 51 3.59 -0.37 -18.23
N ASN A 52 2.60 -0.59 -17.38
CA ASN A 52 2.56 -0.08 -16.01
C ASN A 52 3.67 -0.69 -15.16
N LEU A 53 3.88 -2.00 -15.28
CA LEU A 53 4.93 -2.73 -14.57
C LEU A 53 6.33 -2.24 -15.00
N SER A 54 6.53 -1.98 -16.29
CA SER A 54 7.79 -1.41 -16.80
C SER A 54 8.07 0.00 -16.26
N GLN A 55 7.04 0.87 -16.25
CA GLN A 55 7.15 2.19 -15.64
C GLN A 55 7.45 2.12 -14.14
N LEU A 56 6.78 1.21 -13.43
CA LEU A 56 6.98 1.02 -12.00
C LEU A 56 8.39 0.51 -11.70
N LYS A 57 8.89 -0.47 -12.45
CA LYS A 57 10.27 -0.96 -12.37
C LYS A 57 11.26 0.18 -12.58
N SER A 58 11.08 0.97 -13.63
CA SER A 58 11.94 2.12 -13.93
C SER A 58 11.96 3.14 -12.79
N ALA A 59 10.79 3.44 -12.21
CA ALA A 59 10.70 4.34 -11.05
C ALA A 59 11.40 3.80 -9.80
N VAL A 60 11.27 2.49 -9.52
CA VAL A 60 11.98 1.84 -8.41
C VAL A 60 13.50 1.92 -8.62
N GLY A 61 13.99 1.54 -9.81
CA GLY A 61 15.43 1.61 -10.12
C GLY A 61 15.99 3.03 -10.07
N ALA A 62 15.25 4.02 -10.56
CA ALA A 62 15.73 5.41 -10.62
C ALA A 62 15.69 6.15 -9.27
N ILE A 63 14.79 5.76 -8.36
CA ILE A 63 14.52 6.52 -7.12
C ILE A 63 14.82 5.69 -5.87
N VAL A 64 14.29 4.47 -5.81
CA VAL A 64 14.30 3.64 -4.60
C VAL A 64 15.66 2.98 -4.41
N GLU A 65 16.26 2.40 -5.46
CA GLU A 65 17.58 1.78 -5.35
C GLU A 65 18.67 2.77 -4.90
N PRO A 66 18.81 3.98 -5.49
CA PRO A 66 19.78 4.97 -5.02
C PRO A 66 19.48 5.50 -3.63
N MET A 67 18.19 5.63 -3.28
CA MET A 67 17.79 6.02 -1.92
C MET A 67 18.26 4.99 -0.88
N LEU A 68 18.34 3.72 -1.25
CA LEU A 68 18.73 2.61 -0.39
C LEU A 68 20.23 2.24 -0.52
N GLY A 69 20.97 2.83 -1.46
CA GLY A 69 22.39 2.54 -1.72
C GLY A 69 22.64 1.11 -2.22
N ILE A 70 21.70 0.58 -3.02
CA ILE A 70 21.72 -0.79 -3.56
C ILE A 70 21.56 -0.79 -5.08
N GLU A 71 22.10 0.22 -5.74
CA GLU A 71 21.99 0.43 -7.18
C GLU A 71 22.34 -0.84 -7.98
N ASP A 72 21.45 -1.20 -8.89
CA ASP A 72 21.52 -2.36 -9.78
C ASP A 72 21.56 -3.72 -9.07
N ARG A 73 21.14 -3.79 -7.80
CA ARG A 73 21.15 -5.04 -7.00
C ARG A 73 19.79 -5.72 -6.84
N LEU A 74 18.69 -5.05 -7.18
CA LEU A 74 17.37 -5.65 -7.00
C LEU A 74 17.04 -6.63 -8.13
N SER A 75 16.64 -7.85 -7.76
CA SER A 75 15.87 -8.72 -8.64
C SER A 75 14.41 -8.23 -8.67
N TYR A 76 13.74 -8.37 -9.82
CA TYR A 76 12.36 -7.91 -9.98
C TYR A 76 11.43 -9.08 -10.28
N GLU A 77 10.40 -9.21 -9.47
CA GLU A 77 9.36 -10.23 -9.59
C GLU A 77 7.99 -9.56 -9.76
N VAL A 78 7.11 -10.16 -10.56
CA VAL A 78 5.76 -9.62 -10.79
C VAL A 78 4.75 -10.53 -10.10
N VAL A 79 3.95 -9.95 -9.21
CA VAL A 79 2.81 -10.64 -8.62
C VAL A 79 1.70 -10.72 -9.66
N THR A 80 1.24 -11.94 -9.94
CA THR A 80 0.15 -12.25 -10.87
C THR A 80 -0.93 -13.08 -10.16
N GLY A 81 -1.98 -13.49 -10.88
CA GLY A 81 -3.06 -14.30 -10.31
C GLY A 81 -4.09 -13.52 -9.47
N CYS A 82 -3.91 -12.21 -9.30
CA CYS A 82 -4.91 -11.31 -8.71
C CYS A 82 -5.20 -10.16 -9.69
N LEU A 83 -6.36 -10.19 -10.35
CA LEU A 83 -6.79 -9.19 -11.33
C LEU A 83 -8.04 -8.48 -10.80
N GLN A 84 -8.06 -7.17 -10.88
CA GLN A 84 -9.27 -6.43 -10.51
C GLN A 84 -10.41 -6.70 -11.49
N ASN A 85 -11.56 -7.11 -10.95
CA ASN A 85 -12.77 -7.39 -11.72
C ASN A 85 -13.83 -6.26 -11.65
N ASP A 86 -13.48 -5.11 -11.06
CA ASP A 86 -14.33 -3.93 -10.95
C ASP A 86 -13.59 -2.66 -11.42
N ASN A 87 -14.16 -1.47 -11.20
CA ASN A 87 -13.54 -0.18 -11.53
C ASN A 87 -13.11 0.63 -10.30
N SER A 88 -13.15 0.06 -9.10
CA SER A 88 -13.10 0.84 -7.86
C SER A 88 -12.18 0.26 -6.77
N SER A 89 -11.66 -0.97 -6.93
CA SER A 89 -10.95 -1.67 -5.85
C SER A 89 -9.43 -1.68 -5.97
N CYS A 90 -8.87 -0.89 -6.88
CA CYS A 90 -7.44 -0.97 -7.24
C CYS A 90 -6.53 -0.74 -6.03
N GLY A 91 -6.88 0.24 -5.20
CA GLY A 91 -6.16 0.52 -3.97
C GLY A 91 -6.35 -0.55 -2.90
N VAL A 92 -7.53 -1.18 -2.81
CA VAL A 92 -7.76 -2.30 -1.87
C VAL A 92 -6.89 -3.49 -2.26
N TRP A 93 -6.84 -3.84 -3.54
CA TRP A 93 -5.98 -4.93 -4.01
C TRP A 93 -4.49 -4.64 -3.79
N CYS A 94 -4.04 -3.40 -3.94
CA CYS A 94 -2.68 -3.01 -3.56
C CYS A 94 -2.40 -3.27 -2.08
N LEU A 95 -3.34 -2.92 -1.18
CA LEU A 95 -3.18 -3.15 0.25
C LEU A 95 -3.16 -4.64 0.61
N VAL A 96 -4.03 -5.44 -0.02
CA VAL A 96 -4.08 -6.89 0.17
C VAL A 96 -2.75 -7.52 -0.24
N VAL A 97 -2.26 -7.23 -1.46
CA VAL A 97 -1.00 -7.79 -1.95
C VAL A 97 0.17 -7.44 -1.04
N LEU A 98 0.29 -6.17 -0.63
CA LEU A 98 1.34 -5.73 0.29
C LEU A 98 1.22 -6.40 1.66
N GLU A 99 0.00 -6.57 2.18
CA GLU A 99 -0.23 -7.26 3.46
C GLU A 99 0.22 -8.72 3.37
N LEU A 100 -0.15 -9.45 2.32
CA LEU A 100 0.29 -10.84 2.12
C LEU A 100 1.82 -10.96 2.03
N GLN A 101 2.48 -10.05 1.32
CA GLN A 101 3.95 -10.01 1.22
C GLN A 101 4.61 -9.68 2.56
N LEU A 102 4.01 -8.80 3.37
CA LEU A 102 4.48 -8.53 4.73
C LEU A 102 4.44 -9.79 5.60
N PHE A 103 3.42 -10.65 5.40
CA PHE A 103 3.28 -11.96 6.03
C PHE A 103 4.13 -13.08 5.41
N GLY A 104 4.94 -12.78 4.39
CA GLY A 104 5.91 -13.71 3.82
C GLY A 104 5.47 -14.41 2.54
N ALA A 105 4.37 -13.97 1.91
CA ALA A 105 4.00 -14.47 0.59
C ALA A 105 5.10 -14.13 -0.43
N THR A 106 5.55 -15.15 -1.17
CA THR A 106 6.41 -15.03 -2.37
C THR A 106 5.65 -15.53 -3.59
N LEU A 107 6.25 -15.50 -4.78
CA LEU A 107 5.62 -16.10 -5.96
C LEU A 107 5.43 -17.62 -5.82
N GLN A 108 6.31 -18.31 -5.08
CA GLN A 108 6.23 -19.76 -4.89
C GLN A 108 5.13 -20.14 -3.90
N SER A 109 4.90 -19.32 -2.87
CA SER A 109 3.87 -19.56 -1.84
C SER A 109 2.58 -18.79 -2.09
N TRP A 110 2.43 -18.10 -3.23
CA TRP A 110 1.31 -17.18 -3.46
C TRP A 110 -0.05 -17.85 -3.27
N SER A 111 -0.20 -19.09 -3.74
CA SER A 111 -1.45 -19.87 -3.60
C SER A 111 -1.80 -20.26 -2.17
N ASP A 112 -0.85 -20.22 -1.24
CA ASP A 112 -1.09 -20.49 0.19
C ASP A 112 -1.71 -19.28 0.89
N PHE A 113 -1.52 -18.08 0.32
CA PHE A 113 -1.96 -16.80 0.88
C PHE A 113 -3.15 -16.20 0.10
N TRP A 114 -3.16 -16.34 -1.22
CA TRP A 114 -4.19 -15.80 -2.10
C TRP A 114 -5.20 -16.89 -2.48
N ASN A 115 -6.48 -16.52 -2.40
CA ASN A 115 -7.59 -17.33 -2.90
C ASN A 115 -8.62 -16.39 -3.54
N ASP A 116 -9.23 -16.80 -4.65
CA ASP A 116 -10.21 -15.96 -5.35
C ASP A 116 -11.48 -15.67 -4.51
N SER A 117 -11.76 -16.45 -3.46
CA SER A 117 -12.79 -16.09 -2.47
C SER A 117 -12.53 -14.76 -1.76
N LEU A 118 -11.31 -14.19 -1.86
CA LEU A 118 -11.03 -12.83 -1.40
C LEU A 118 -11.86 -11.76 -2.16
N TYR A 119 -12.27 -12.04 -3.40
CA TYR A 119 -13.19 -11.16 -4.14
C TYR A 119 -14.57 -11.10 -3.47
N ASP A 120 -15.03 -12.20 -2.87
CA ASP A 120 -16.36 -12.28 -2.23
C ASP A 120 -16.43 -11.49 -0.93
N VAL A 121 -15.28 -11.22 -0.29
CA VAL A 121 -15.18 -10.47 0.98
C VAL A 121 -14.66 -9.05 0.80
N LEU A 122 -14.74 -8.50 -0.42
CA LEU A 122 -14.22 -7.17 -0.75
C LEU A 122 -14.76 -6.05 0.15
N ASP A 123 -16.05 -6.05 0.48
CA ASP A 123 -16.64 -5.03 1.35
C ASP A 123 -16.14 -5.11 2.79
N TYR A 124 -15.91 -6.33 3.28
CA TYR A 124 -15.24 -6.54 4.56
C TYR A 124 -13.81 -6.01 4.54
N LEU A 125 -13.05 -6.27 3.46
CA LEU A 125 -11.68 -5.76 3.31
C LEU A 125 -11.64 -4.22 3.33
N ARG A 126 -12.57 -3.55 2.63
CA ARG A 126 -12.70 -2.07 2.66
C ARG A 126 -12.90 -1.55 4.08
N MET A 127 -13.83 -2.15 4.83
CA MET A 127 -14.08 -1.77 6.22
C MET A 127 -12.88 -2.05 7.12
N ARG A 128 -12.24 -3.23 6.97
CA ARG A 128 -11.05 -3.61 7.73
C ARG A 128 -9.92 -2.60 7.55
N TYR A 129 -9.66 -2.16 6.32
CA TYR A 129 -8.62 -1.16 6.07
C TYR A 129 -9.02 0.23 6.57
N LEU A 130 -10.29 0.63 6.48
CA LEU A 130 -10.76 1.87 7.10
C LEU A 130 -10.50 1.87 8.62
N TYR A 131 -10.89 0.80 9.33
CA TYR A 131 -10.66 0.71 10.77
C TYR A 131 -9.18 0.74 11.15
N LYS A 132 -8.32 0.06 10.38
CA LYS A 132 -6.86 0.12 10.57
C LYS A 132 -6.35 1.56 10.47
N VAL A 133 -6.95 2.36 9.58
CA VAL A 133 -6.56 3.76 9.38
C VAL A 133 -7.06 4.61 10.50
N GLU A 134 -8.33 4.50 10.89
CA GLU A 134 -8.88 5.20 12.04
C GLU A 134 -8.08 4.95 13.32
N ALA A 135 -7.68 3.69 13.54
CA ALA A 135 -6.80 3.34 14.65
C ALA A 135 -5.43 4.01 14.51
N LEU A 136 -4.87 4.04 13.30
CA LEU A 136 -3.62 4.71 13.03
C LEU A 136 -3.70 6.23 13.19
N GLU A 137 -4.79 6.89 12.75
CA GLU A 137 -5.00 8.33 12.94
C GLU A 137 -4.97 8.68 14.42
N ARG A 138 -5.70 7.91 15.24
CA ARG A 138 -5.72 8.09 16.70
C ARG A 138 -4.32 7.94 17.30
N GLN A 139 -3.57 6.90 16.90
CA GLN A 139 -2.21 6.70 17.40
C GLN A 139 -1.27 7.83 16.99
N ILE A 140 -1.36 8.33 15.75
CA ILE A 140 -0.56 9.47 15.29
C ILE A 140 -0.94 10.74 16.06
N SER A 141 -2.24 11.00 16.29
CA SER A 141 -2.69 12.13 17.09
C SER A 141 -2.14 12.08 18.52
N ILE A 142 -2.14 10.90 19.15
CA ILE A 142 -1.55 10.70 20.49
C ILE A 142 -0.02 10.90 20.46
N MET A 143 0.67 10.40 19.44
CA MET A 143 2.12 10.55 19.30
C MET A 143 2.55 11.97 18.91
N ALA A 144 1.69 12.75 18.25
CA ALA A 144 1.95 14.15 17.93
C ALA A 144 2.01 15.04 19.19
N GLU A 145 1.50 14.56 20.32
CA GLU A 145 1.64 15.18 21.64
C GLU A 145 2.91 14.72 22.40
N GLY A 146 3.65 13.73 21.87
CA GLY A 146 4.85 13.18 22.52
C GLY A 146 5.79 12.44 21.56
N ASP A 147 6.80 13.18 21.05
CA ASP A 147 8.02 12.71 20.35
C ASP A 147 7.91 12.35 18.84
N GLU A 148 8.77 13.00 18.05
CA GLU A 148 8.75 13.14 16.58
C GLU A 148 9.30 11.93 15.78
N LYS A 149 9.61 10.81 16.45
CA LYS A 149 10.50 9.76 15.89
C LYS A 149 9.78 8.54 15.31
N ALA A 150 8.54 8.28 15.71
CA ALA A 150 7.73 7.18 15.16
C ALA A 150 6.99 7.59 13.87
N THR A 151 6.93 8.88 13.56
CA THR A 151 5.92 9.47 12.67
C THR A 151 6.10 9.16 11.19
N GLY A 152 7.27 8.69 10.73
CA GLY A 152 7.60 8.64 9.30
C GLY A 152 7.05 7.47 8.48
N ILE A 153 7.13 6.25 9.00
CA ILE A 153 6.62 5.04 8.32
C ILE A 153 5.09 5.03 8.34
N PHE A 154 4.51 5.48 9.45
CA PHE A 154 3.07 5.59 9.62
C PHE A 154 2.45 6.65 8.69
N TYR A 155 3.12 7.78 8.43
CA TYR A 155 2.58 8.84 7.57
C TYR A 155 2.47 8.47 6.08
N LEU A 156 3.38 7.65 5.55
CA LEU A 156 3.34 7.21 4.15
C LEU A 156 2.19 6.23 3.88
N ILE A 157 1.93 5.32 4.83
CA ILE A 157 0.75 4.46 4.85
C ILE A 157 -0.53 5.30 5.03
N TYR A 158 -0.49 6.31 5.90
CA TYR A 158 -1.61 7.21 6.21
C TYR A 158 -2.07 8.08 5.02
N ILE A 159 -1.14 8.74 4.32
CA ILE A 159 -1.47 9.56 3.13
C ILE A 159 -2.07 8.68 2.03
N PHE A 160 -1.55 7.47 1.83
CA PHE A 160 -2.08 6.55 0.82
C PHE A 160 -3.52 6.14 1.12
N ILE A 161 -3.84 5.79 2.36
CA ILE A 161 -5.16 5.26 2.67
C ILE A 161 -6.25 6.34 2.76
N LEU A 162 -5.92 7.53 3.27
CA LEU A 162 -6.84 8.68 3.27
C LEU A 162 -7.31 9.08 1.88
N SER A 163 -6.42 9.00 0.90
CA SER A 163 -6.68 9.41 -0.49
C SER A 163 -7.55 8.40 -1.26
N VAL A 164 -7.59 7.15 -0.81
CA VAL A 164 -8.15 6.01 -1.54
C VAL A 164 -9.46 5.51 -0.93
N ILE A 165 -9.55 5.47 0.41
CA ILE A 165 -10.63 4.79 1.12
C ILE A 165 -11.73 5.77 1.58
N LYS A 166 -11.37 6.90 2.21
CA LYS A 166 -12.36 7.88 2.72
C LYS A 166 -13.33 8.36 1.62
N PRO A 167 -12.90 8.80 0.42
CA PRO A 167 -13.83 9.33 -0.59
C PRO A 167 -14.87 8.33 -1.09
N LYS A 168 -14.56 7.03 -1.09
CA LYS A 168 -15.44 5.97 -1.62
C LYS A 168 -16.41 5.44 -0.59
N ILE A 169 -16.03 5.40 0.69
CA ILE A 169 -16.94 4.98 1.77
C ILE A 169 -18.04 6.02 1.98
N TYR A 170 -17.72 7.33 1.99
CA TYR A 170 -18.75 8.39 2.13
C TYR A 170 -19.75 8.48 0.96
N GLN A 171 -19.55 7.72 -0.11
CA GLN A 171 -20.49 7.61 -1.24
C GLN A 171 -21.52 6.49 -1.05
N THR A 172 -21.29 5.53 -0.14
CA THR A 172 -22.26 4.47 0.16
C THR A 172 -23.27 4.93 1.22
N PRO A 173 -24.51 4.38 1.23
CA PRO A 173 -25.51 4.70 2.26
C PRO A 173 -24.98 4.47 3.69
N GLN A 174 -24.26 3.36 3.92
CA GLN A 174 -23.67 3.06 5.23
C GLN A 174 -22.55 4.03 5.61
N GLY A 175 -21.74 4.48 4.66
CA GLY A 175 -20.68 5.46 4.94
C GLY A 175 -21.20 6.87 5.19
N LYS A 176 -22.36 7.24 4.64
CA LYS A 176 -23.04 8.50 4.98
C LYS A 176 -23.59 8.50 6.41
N GLU A 177 -24.11 7.36 6.87
CA GLU A 177 -24.64 7.19 8.23
C GLU A 177 -23.51 7.24 9.28
N LEU A 178 -22.35 6.64 8.98
CA LEU A 178 -21.15 6.73 9.82
C LEU A 178 -20.55 8.14 9.86
N ALA A 179 -20.65 8.94 8.79
CA ALA A 179 -20.24 10.34 8.78
C ALA A 179 -21.08 11.21 9.73
N LEU A 180 -22.38 10.92 9.81
CA LEU A 180 -23.31 11.60 10.71
C LEU A 180 -23.09 11.20 12.17
N LEU A 181 -22.75 9.93 12.44
CA LEU A 181 -22.42 9.46 13.79
C LEU A 181 -21.06 9.96 14.29
N GLY A 182 -20.09 10.19 13.40
CA GLY A 182 -18.77 10.74 13.73
C GLY A 182 -18.75 12.26 13.95
N ALA A 183 -19.84 12.98 13.68
CA ALA A 183 -19.93 14.43 13.91
C ALA A 183 -20.38 14.82 15.33
N HIS A 184 -20.63 13.83 16.20
CA HIS A 184 -21.13 14.03 17.57
C HIS A 184 -20.20 13.49 18.67
N PHE A 185 -18.93 13.17 18.37
CA PHE A 185 -17.92 12.80 19.36
C PHE A 185 -16.59 13.50 19.13
#